data_AF-A0A9Q6LLA5-F1
#
_entry.id   AF-A0A9Q6LLA5-F1
#
_cell.length_a   1.000
_cell.length_b   1.000
_cell.length_c   1.000
_cell.angle_alpha   90.00
_cell.angle_beta   90.00
_cell.angle_gamma   90.00
#
_symmetry.space_group_name_H-M   'P 1'
#
loop_
_entity.id
_entity.type
_entity.pdbx_description
1 polymer ?
#
loop_
_entity_poly.entity_id
_entity_poly.type
_entity_poly.pdbx_seq_one_letter_code
_entity_poly.pdbx_strand_id
1 'polypeptide(L)'
;MLSTPWLAAKEAMLIYGQLRECWERGIEEILLGGIVERYRNSVQTQQILLVSDITVEDCKDIENGMTKCSKWLPGHDLAAGAPQDMPDPDGLQADVDSFNNWVERIKKRRKK
;
A
#
# COMPACT_ATOMS: atom_id res chain seq x y z
N MET A 1 16.86 21.81 -18.25
CA MET A 1 16.44 21.15 -16.99
C MET A 1 15.54 19.98 -17.40
N LEU A 2 16.14 18.89 -17.87
CA LEU A 2 15.45 17.67 -18.25
C LEU A 2 15.85 16.64 -17.21
N SER A 3 14.97 16.33 -16.26
CA SER A 3 15.07 15.08 -15.53
C SER A 3 14.97 13.97 -16.57
N THR A 4 16.01 13.16 -16.70
CA THR A 4 16.01 12.04 -17.64
C THR A 4 14.85 11.10 -17.28
N PRO A 5 14.08 10.57 -18.23
CA PRO A 5 12.93 9.68 -17.95
C PRO A 5 13.25 8.53 -17.01
N TRP A 6 14.51 8.10 -17.02
CA TRP A 6 15.03 7.05 -16.16
C TRP A 6 15.19 7.46 -14.68
N LEU A 7 15.46 8.74 -14.39
CA LEU A 7 15.48 9.26 -13.02
C LEU A 7 14.05 9.28 -12.43
N ALA A 8 13.09 9.79 -13.20
CA ALA A 8 11.68 9.81 -12.79
C ALA A 8 11.13 8.39 -12.56
N ALA A 9 11.48 7.43 -13.44
CA ALA A 9 11.10 6.04 -13.25
C ALA A 9 11.67 5.45 -11.96
N LYS A 10 12.94 5.73 -11.64
CA LYS A 10 13.56 5.30 -10.38
C LYS A 10 12.90 5.89 -9.14
N GLU A 11 12.59 7.18 -9.18
CA GLU A 11 11.89 7.86 -8.08
C GLU A 11 10.50 7.25 -7.88
N ALA A 12 9.75 7.02 -8.94
CA ALA A 12 8.44 6.40 -8.87
C ALA A 12 8.51 4.95 -8.34
N MET A 13 9.54 4.16 -8.72
CA MET A 13 9.76 2.82 -8.15
C MET A 13 10.05 2.86 -6.64
N LEU A 14 10.83 3.85 -6.18
CA LEU A 14 11.09 4.05 -4.76
C LEU A 14 9.79 4.37 -4.02
N ILE A 15 8.95 5.24 -4.59
CA ILE A 15 7.66 5.61 -4.00
C ILE A 15 6.73 4.40 -3.93
N TYR A 16 6.65 3.55 -4.96
CA TYR A 16 5.87 2.31 -4.89
C TYR A 16 6.39 1.32 -3.85
N GLY A 17 7.71 1.25 -3.66
CA GLY A 17 8.31 0.49 -2.55
C GLY A 17 7.81 0.99 -1.19
N GLN A 18 7.85 2.30 -0.97
CA GLN A 18 7.34 2.92 0.27
C GLN A 18 5.83 2.74 0.42
N LEU A 19 5.05 2.89 -0.66
CA LEU A 19 3.61 2.71 -0.64
C LEU A 19 3.24 1.26 -0.28
N ARG A 20 4.02 0.27 -0.76
CA ARG A 20 3.85 -1.12 -0.36
C ARG A 20 4.07 -1.30 1.15
N GLU A 21 5.13 -0.71 1.70
CA GLU A 21 5.37 -0.73 3.15
C GLU A 21 4.24 -0.04 3.93
N CYS A 22 3.67 1.04 3.39
CA CYS A 22 2.49 1.70 3.96
C CYS A 22 1.26 0.78 3.96
N TRP A 23 1.02 0.00 2.89
CA TRP A 23 -0.04 -1.01 2.87
C TRP A 23 0.18 -2.09 3.94
N GLU A 24 1.39 -2.63 4.04
CA GLU A 24 1.74 -3.64 5.05
C GLU A 24 1.51 -3.10 6.47
N ARG A 25 1.97 -1.89 6.77
CA ARG A 25 1.71 -1.21 8.05
C ARG A 25 0.24 -0.90 8.27
N GLY A 26 -0.46 -0.43 7.25
CA GLY A 26 -1.88 -0.16 7.32
C GLY A 26 -2.67 -1.41 7.69
N ILE A 27 -2.30 -2.57 7.15
CA ILE A 27 -2.94 -3.84 7.50
C ILE A 27 -2.67 -4.21 8.96
N GLU A 28 -1.41 -4.19 9.40
CA GLU A 28 -1.01 -4.58 10.77
C GLU A 28 -1.59 -3.61 11.83
N GLU A 29 -1.40 -2.31 11.63
CA GLU A 29 -1.66 -1.28 12.64
C GLU A 29 -3.09 -0.72 12.56
N ILE A 30 -3.63 -0.52 11.35
CA ILE A 30 -4.93 0.15 11.15
C ILE A 30 -6.06 -0.85 10.98
N LEU A 31 -5.94 -1.83 10.08
CA LEU A 31 -7.00 -2.81 9.81
C LEU A 31 -7.10 -3.84 10.95
N LEU A 32 -5.98 -4.45 11.32
CA LEU A 32 -5.92 -5.46 12.37
C LEU A 32 -5.76 -4.87 13.77
N GLY A 33 -5.44 -3.57 13.91
CA GLY A 33 -5.32 -2.92 15.22
C GLY A 33 -4.28 -3.57 16.12
N GLY A 34 -3.19 -4.09 15.54
CA GLY A 34 -2.12 -4.75 16.29
C GLY A 34 -2.44 -6.19 16.74
N ILE A 35 -3.46 -6.85 16.17
CA ILE A 35 -3.71 -8.29 16.43
C ILE A 35 -2.48 -9.13 16.06
N VAL A 36 -1.87 -8.82 14.92
CA VAL A 36 -0.61 -9.39 14.45
C VAL A 36 0.31 -8.24 14.09
N GLU A 37 1.50 -8.23 14.67
CA GLU A 37 2.54 -7.23 14.41
C GLU A 37 3.87 -7.96 14.22
N ARG A 38 4.73 -7.43 13.33
CA ARG A 38 6.09 -7.96 13.19
C ARG A 38 6.84 -7.89 14.52
N TYR A 39 7.65 -8.90 14.78
CA TYR A 39 8.49 -9.03 15.99
C TYR A 39 7.72 -9.23 17.31
N ARG A 40 6.41 -9.40 17.27
CA ARG A 40 5.60 -9.81 18.42
C ARG A 40 5.21 -11.29 18.28
N ASN A 41 5.64 -12.13 19.23
CA ASN A 41 5.35 -13.56 19.20
C ASN A 41 3.91 -13.91 19.62
N SER A 42 3.16 -12.96 20.18
CA SER A 42 1.80 -13.17 20.68
C SER A 42 0.75 -12.52 19.78
N VAL A 43 -0.32 -13.26 19.50
CA VAL A 43 -1.53 -12.73 18.87
C VAL A 43 -2.35 -11.98 19.92
N GLN A 44 -2.77 -10.74 19.65
CA GLN A 44 -3.56 -9.93 20.60
C GLN A 44 -5.04 -10.30 20.53
N THR A 45 -5.41 -11.36 21.25
CA THR A 45 -6.79 -11.88 21.29
C THR A 45 -7.83 -10.88 21.80
N GLN A 46 -7.41 -9.91 22.62
CA GLN A 46 -8.29 -8.85 23.14
C GLN A 46 -8.77 -7.87 22.06
N GLN A 47 -8.07 -7.80 20.91
CA GLN A 47 -8.42 -6.92 19.80
C GLN A 47 -9.30 -7.61 18.75
N ILE A 48 -9.72 -8.86 18.96
CA ILE A 48 -10.42 -9.69 17.96
C ILE A 48 -11.71 -9.04 17.41
N LEU A 49 -12.37 -8.19 18.20
CA LEU A 49 -13.55 -7.45 17.76
C LEU A 49 -13.26 -6.52 16.57
N LEU A 50 -12.02 -6.05 16.40
CA LEU A 50 -11.62 -5.24 15.25
C LEU A 50 -11.65 -6.01 13.93
N VAL A 51 -11.65 -7.35 13.94
CA VAL A 51 -11.81 -8.14 12.72
C VAL A 51 -13.27 -8.12 12.23
N SER A 52 -14.22 -7.87 13.14
CA SER A 52 -15.65 -8.01 12.83
C SER A 52 -16.21 -6.95 11.87
N ASP A 53 -15.54 -5.79 11.73
CA ASP A 53 -15.95 -4.71 10.83
C ASP A 53 -15.16 -4.69 9.51
N ILE A 54 -14.32 -5.70 9.25
CA ILE A 54 -13.57 -5.83 8.00
C ILE A 54 -14.53 -6.23 6.89
N THR A 55 -14.53 -5.46 5.81
CA THR A 55 -15.43 -5.66 4.67
C THR A 55 -14.73 -6.29 3.49
N VAL A 56 -15.51 -6.87 2.56
CA VAL A 56 -14.98 -7.38 1.28
C VAL A 56 -14.35 -6.24 0.45
N GLU A 57 -14.86 -5.03 0.57
CA GLU A 57 -14.28 -3.84 -0.07
C GLU A 57 -12.86 -3.56 0.45
N ASP A 58 -12.66 -3.60 1.77
CA ASP A 58 -11.33 -3.42 2.36
C ASP A 58 -10.34 -4.47 1.85
N CYS A 59 -10.76 -5.73 1.73
CA CYS A 59 -9.93 -6.81 1.19
C CYS A 59 -9.54 -6.58 -0.28
N LYS A 60 -10.47 -6.13 -1.10
CA LYS A 60 -10.22 -5.83 -2.53
C LYS A 60 -9.27 -4.65 -2.69
N ASP A 61 -9.42 -3.61 -1.89
CA ASP A 61 -8.53 -2.44 -1.94
C ASP A 61 -7.10 -2.83 -1.58
N ILE A 62 -6.92 -3.68 -0.56
CA ILE A 62 -5.62 -4.25 -0.20
C ILE A 62 -5.04 -5.07 -1.35
N GLU A 63 -5.81 -5.99 -1.92
CA GLU A 63 -5.36 -6.83 -3.04
C GLU A 63 -4.91 -5.99 -4.23
N ASN A 64 -5.72 -5.00 -4.61
CA ASN A 64 -5.41 -4.09 -5.71
C ASN A 64 -4.16 -3.25 -5.42
N GLY A 65 -4.09 -2.62 -4.25
CA GLY A 65 -2.97 -1.77 -3.85
C GLY A 65 -1.66 -2.55 -3.79
N MET A 66 -1.67 -3.71 -3.13
CA MET A 66 -0.50 -4.59 -3.02
C MET A 66 -0.05 -5.13 -4.37
N THR A 67 -0.98 -5.56 -5.23
CA THR A 67 -0.66 -6.06 -6.58
C THR A 67 -0.01 -4.97 -7.42
N LYS A 68 -0.56 -3.75 -7.38
CA LYS A 68 -0.02 -2.61 -8.13
C LYS A 68 1.36 -2.20 -7.63
N CYS A 69 1.57 -2.13 -6.31
CA CYS A 69 2.88 -1.80 -5.75
C CYS A 69 3.94 -2.87 -6.05
N SER A 70 3.58 -4.17 -5.99
CA SER A 70 4.49 -5.27 -6.33
C SER A 70 4.99 -5.23 -7.77
N LYS A 71 4.17 -4.73 -8.71
CA LYS A 71 4.54 -4.63 -10.12
C LYS A 71 5.79 -3.78 -10.34
N TRP A 72 6.03 -2.80 -9.47
CA TRP A 72 7.06 -1.77 -9.65
C TRP A 72 8.22 -1.87 -8.66
N LEU A 73 8.35 -2.99 -7.93
CA LEU A 73 9.43 -3.18 -6.98
C LEU A 73 10.82 -3.28 -7.65
N PRO A 74 11.88 -2.72 -7.05
CA PRO A 74 13.24 -2.84 -7.55
C PRO A 74 13.71 -4.30 -7.57
N GLY A 75 14.30 -4.74 -8.69
CA GLY A 75 14.90 -6.08 -8.80
C GLY A 75 14.05 -7.15 -9.46
N HIS A 76 12.82 -6.83 -9.87
CA HIS A 76 12.16 -7.61 -10.92
C HIS A 76 12.84 -7.34 -12.26
N ASP A 77 12.90 -8.34 -13.14
CA ASP A 77 13.31 -8.20 -14.54
C ASP A 77 12.39 -7.20 -15.24
N LEU A 78 12.71 -5.93 -15.06
CA LEU A 78 12.18 -4.84 -15.83
C LEU A 78 12.79 -5.01 -17.22
N ALA A 79 12.13 -5.87 -18.01
CA ALA A 79 12.37 -5.98 -19.44
C ALA A 79 12.52 -4.58 -20.01
N ALA A 80 13.40 -4.41 -21.00
CA ALA A 80 13.94 -3.15 -21.49
C ALA A 80 12.95 -2.02 -21.91
N GLY A 81 11.63 -2.17 -21.66
CA GLY A 81 10.56 -1.19 -21.82
C GLY A 81 10.00 -0.56 -20.53
N ALA A 82 10.63 -0.75 -19.36
CA ALA A 82 10.16 -0.23 -18.06
C ALA A 82 9.70 1.25 -17.99
N PRO A 83 10.28 2.21 -18.74
CA PRO A 83 9.80 3.59 -18.68
C PRO A 83 8.40 3.79 -19.28
N GLN A 84 7.94 2.89 -20.15
CA GLN A 84 6.77 3.14 -20.99
C GLN A 84 5.45 2.82 -20.29
N ASP A 85 5.46 1.88 -19.34
CA ASP A 85 4.27 1.46 -18.59
C ASP A 85 4.23 2.03 -17.17
N MET A 86 5.28 2.75 -16.75
CA MET A 86 5.32 3.39 -15.43
C MET A 86 4.23 4.46 -15.38
N PRO A 87 3.39 4.47 -14.34
CA PRO A 87 2.40 5.52 -14.19
C PRO A 87 3.07 6.88 -14.09
N ASP A 88 2.41 7.87 -14.67
CA ASP A 88 2.80 9.26 -14.58
C ASP A 88 2.58 9.80 -13.14
N PRO A 89 3.04 11.03 -12.83
CA PRO A 89 2.88 11.58 -11.49
C PRO A 89 1.43 11.62 -11.00
N ASP A 90 0.46 11.86 -11.88
CA ASP A 90 -0.96 11.89 -11.53
C ASP A 90 -1.48 10.48 -11.19
N GLY A 91 -1.09 9.46 -11.96
CA GLY A 91 -1.41 8.07 -11.69
C GLY A 91 -0.78 7.55 -10.39
N LEU A 92 0.44 7.98 -10.08
CA LEU A 92 1.11 7.68 -8.82
C LEU A 92 0.39 8.36 -7.64
N GLN A 93 0.01 9.64 -7.79
CA GLN A 93 -0.74 10.37 -6.78
C GLN A 93 -2.09 9.71 -6.51
N ALA A 94 -2.81 9.27 -7.55
CA ALA A 94 -4.07 8.57 -7.41
C ALA A 94 -3.95 7.27 -6.60
N ASP A 95 -2.81 6.56 -6.70
CA ASP A 95 -2.56 5.35 -5.90
C ASP A 95 -2.29 5.67 -4.44
N VAL A 96 -1.54 6.73 -4.17
CA VAL A 96 -1.32 7.25 -2.81
C VAL A 96 -2.64 7.68 -2.20
N ASP A 97 -3.48 8.37 -2.97
CA ASP A 97 -4.81 8.82 -2.52
C ASP A 97 -5.74 7.65 -2.25
N SER A 98 -5.67 6.58 -3.06
CA SER A 98 -6.43 5.35 -2.83
C SER A 98 -6.08 4.73 -1.47
N PHE A 99 -4.80 4.62 -1.14
CA PHE A 99 -4.35 4.16 0.19
C PHE A 99 -4.86 5.08 1.30
N ASN A 100 -4.70 6.40 1.15
CA ASN A 100 -5.15 7.37 2.16
C ASN A 100 -6.67 7.29 2.40
N ASN A 101 -7.46 7.17 1.33
CA ASN A 101 -8.90 7.03 1.40
C ASN A 101 -9.31 5.74 2.10
N TRP A 102 -8.62 4.63 1.82
CA TRP A 102 -8.82 3.36 2.52
C TRP A 102 -8.56 3.48 4.02
N VAL A 103 -7.44 4.10 4.41
CA VAL A 103 -7.09 4.35 5.83
C VAL A 103 -8.17 5.20 6.50
N GLU A 104 -8.57 6.31 5.90
CA GLU A 104 -9.55 7.22 6.48
C GLU A 104 -10.94 6.59 6.58
N ARG A 105 -11.32 5.73 5.63
CA ARG A 105 -12.57 4.97 5.72
C ARG A 105 -12.58 4.04 6.93
N ILE A 106 -11.49 3.30 7.18
CA ILE A 106 -11.38 2.42 8.36
C ILE A 106 -11.44 3.25 9.65
N LYS A 107 -10.62 4.31 9.75
CA LYS A 107 -10.61 5.19 10.93
C LYS A 107 -11.97 5.82 11.20
N LYS A 108 -12.68 6.24 10.16
CA LYS A 108 -14.03 6.82 10.28
C LYS A 108 -15.04 5.81 10.82
N ARG A 109 -14.98 4.54 10.37
CA ARG A 109 -15.84 3.47 10.91
C ARG A 109 -15.56 3.18 12.39
N ARG A 110 -14.30 3.34 12.82
CA ARG A 110 -13.84 2.99 14.17
C ARG A 110 -13.75 4.17 15.13
N LYS A 111 -13.98 5.40 14.66
CA LYS A 111 -14.15 6.58 15.51
C LYS A 111 -15.41 6.39 16.36
N LYS A 112 -15.21 6.13 17.65
CA LYS A 112 -16.21 6.37 18.69
C LYS A 112 -16.13 7.81 19.16
#